data_AF-A0A7Y6ZRB2-F1
#
_entry.id   AF-A0A7Y6ZRB2-F1
#
_cell.length_a   1.000
_cell.length_b   1.000
_cell.length_c   1.000
_cell.angle_alpha   90.00
_cell.angle_beta   90.00
_cell.angle_gamma   90.00
#
_symmetry.space_group_name_H-M   'P 1'
#
loop_
_entity.id
_entity.type
_entity.pdbx_description
1 polymer ?
#
loop_
_entity_poly.entity_id
_entity_poly.type
_entity_poly.pdbx_seq_one_letter_code
_entity_poly.pdbx_strand_id
1 'polypeptide(L)'
;MKYKGNSSKGIDFYYHLFNSKEFCIELGKFTLLSSKLEAELILYYKRNNVKDTLEKATLGKLISIGSKNNLFDKNLSLILNQFLIQRNELTHNIYSIFRNIKDNSILEKDNLLDSDVWTYTDFIYQVNENFNHISEIIKEK
;
A
#
# COMPACT_ATOMS: atom_id res chain seq x y z
N MET A 1 -18.02 -16.30 0.33
CA MET A 1 -18.15 -16.89 -1.03
C MET A 1 -17.47 -18.26 -0.99
N LYS A 2 -17.97 -19.31 -1.64
CA LYS A 2 -17.27 -20.61 -1.71
C LYS A 2 -16.51 -20.67 -3.05
N TYR A 3 -15.20 -20.43 -3.03
CA TYR A 3 -14.34 -20.55 -4.21
C TYR A 3 -14.22 -22.01 -4.63
N LYS A 4 -14.09 -22.24 -5.94
CA LYS A 4 -14.10 -23.58 -6.54
C LYS A 4 -12.72 -24.02 -7.06
N GLY A 5 -11.71 -23.15 -7.02
CA GLY A 5 -10.41 -23.38 -7.65
C GLY A 5 -10.48 -23.26 -9.17
N ASN A 6 -11.47 -22.53 -9.69
CA ASN A 6 -11.62 -22.35 -11.13
C ASN A 6 -10.72 -21.23 -11.62
N SER A 7 -10.18 -21.36 -12.84
CA SER A 7 -9.44 -20.26 -13.46
C SER A 7 -10.33 -19.01 -13.55
N SER A 8 -9.75 -17.87 -13.18
CA SER A 8 -10.37 -16.55 -13.25
C SER A 8 -9.34 -15.57 -13.80
N LYS A 9 -9.78 -14.58 -14.58
CA LYS A 9 -8.86 -13.67 -15.29
C LYS A 9 -9.41 -12.26 -15.36
N GLY A 10 -8.49 -11.29 -15.38
CA GLY A 10 -8.81 -9.88 -15.59
C GLY A 10 -9.95 -9.40 -14.70
N ILE A 11 -10.99 -8.83 -15.32
CA ILE A 11 -12.10 -8.21 -14.61
C ILE A 11 -12.92 -9.19 -13.75
N ASP A 12 -12.98 -10.48 -14.12
CA ASP A 12 -13.73 -11.47 -13.35
C ASP A 12 -13.06 -11.71 -11.99
N PHE A 13 -11.73 -11.77 -11.97
CA PHE A 13 -10.97 -11.90 -10.73
C PHE A 13 -11.09 -10.64 -9.86
N TYR A 14 -11.11 -9.45 -10.47
CA TYR A 14 -11.40 -8.22 -9.74
C TYR A 14 -12.74 -8.30 -9.00
N TYR A 15 -13.79 -8.86 -9.61
CA TYR A 15 -15.07 -9.03 -8.92
C TYR A 15 -15.03 -10.07 -7.81
N HIS A 16 -14.15 -11.08 -7.87
CA HIS A 16 -13.93 -11.96 -6.73
C HIS A 16 -13.30 -11.21 -5.55
N LEU A 17 -12.28 -10.37 -5.82
CA LEU A 17 -11.69 -9.51 -4.79
C LEU A 17 -12.73 -8.55 -4.19
N PHE A 18 -13.46 -7.83 -5.05
CA PHE A 18 -14.46 -6.83 -4.65
C PHE A 18 -15.61 -7.42 -3.81
N ASN A 19 -16.00 -8.67 -4.09
CA ASN A 19 -17.06 -9.35 -3.35
C ASN A 19 -16.55 -10.13 -2.12
N SER A 20 -15.23 -10.21 -1.90
CA SER A 20 -14.67 -10.81 -0.70
C SER A 20 -14.68 -9.82 0.45
N LYS A 21 -15.47 -10.13 1.47
CA LYS A 21 -15.55 -9.33 2.69
C LYS A 21 -14.20 -9.22 3.38
N GLU A 22 -13.48 -10.33 3.45
CA GLU A 22 -12.16 -10.43 4.10
C GLU A 22 -11.15 -9.54 3.39
N PHE A 23 -11.04 -9.67 2.06
CA PHE A 23 -10.19 -8.80 1.24
C PHE A 23 -10.52 -7.31 1.44
N CYS A 24 -11.80 -6.95 1.34
CA CYS A 24 -12.23 -5.55 1.50
C CYS A 24 -11.98 -5.01 2.90
N ILE A 25 -12.12 -5.83 3.95
CA ILE A 25 -11.79 -5.43 5.33
C ILE A 25 -10.30 -5.12 5.44
N GLU A 26 -9.43 -6.01 4.94
CA GLU A 26 -7.99 -5.80 5.01
C GLU A 26 -7.54 -4.59 4.17
N LEU A 27 -8.13 -4.37 3.00
CA LEU A 27 -7.87 -3.18 2.18
C LEU A 27 -8.36 -1.89 2.86
N GLY A 28 -9.46 -1.95 3.61
CA GLY A 28 -9.95 -0.85 4.43
C GLY A 28 -8.98 -0.49 5.56
N LYS A 29 -8.48 -1.51 6.29
CA LYS A 29 -7.44 -1.32 7.32
C LYS A 29 -6.16 -0.74 6.71
N PHE A 30 -5.76 -1.23 5.53
CA PHE A 30 -4.61 -0.72 4.80
C PHE A 30 -4.71 0.78 4.52
N THR A 31 -5.87 1.23 4.06
CA THR A 31 -6.13 2.66 3.78
C THR A 31 -5.92 3.51 5.04
N LEU A 32 -6.41 3.05 6.20
CA LEU A 32 -6.23 3.74 7.47
C LEU A 32 -4.75 3.76 7.90
N LEU A 33 -4.05 2.64 7.79
CA LEU A 33 -2.64 2.54 8.18
C LEU A 33 -1.72 3.36 7.26
N SER A 34 -2.02 3.42 5.96
CA SER A 34 -1.32 4.33 5.05
C SER A 34 -1.49 5.80 5.47
N SER A 35 -2.70 6.20 5.88
CA SER A 35 -2.95 7.56 6.36
C SER A 35 -2.25 7.84 7.69
N LYS A 36 -2.17 6.84 8.58
CA LYS A 36 -1.40 6.91 9.82
C LYS A 36 0.08 7.17 9.54
N LEU A 37 0.70 6.43 8.62
CA LEU A 37 2.10 6.64 8.25
C LEU A 37 2.35 8.06 7.73
N GLU A 38 1.49 8.58 6.85
CA GLU A 38 1.59 9.95 6.35
C GLU A 38 1.52 10.98 7.49
N ALA A 39 0.60 10.78 8.44
CA ALA A 39 0.48 11.66 9.61
C ALA A 39 1.72 11.61 10.52
N GLU A 40 2.25 10.41 10.79
CA GLU A 40 3.46 10.26 11.61
C GLU A 40 4.69 10.88 10.94
N LEU A 41 4.83 10.77 9.62
CA LEU A 41 5.88 11.48 8.87
C LEU A 41 5.76 13.00 9.01
N ILE A 42 4.55 13.54 8.90
CA ILE A 42 4.31 14.97 9.10
C ILE A 42 4.69 15.40 10.52
N LEU A 43 4.33 14.63 11.54
CA LEU A 43 4.68 14.91 12.92
C LEU A 43 6.20 14.85 13.14
N TYR A 44 6.87 13.84 12.57
CA TYR A 44 8.32 13.73 12.59
C TYR A 44 9.01 14.95 11.95
N TYR A 45 8.51 15.43 10.82
CA TYR A 45 9.03 16.64 10.16
C TYR A 45 8.81 17.91 10.98
N LYS A 46 7.67 18.03 11.67
CA LYS A 46 7.42 19.14 12.59
C LYS A 46 8.40 19.13 13.77
N ARG A 47 8.66 17.96 14.37
CA ARG A 47 9.67 17.80 15.45
C ARG A 47 11.08 18.21 14.99
N ASN A 48 11.39 18.01 13.71
CA ASN A 48 12.67 18.36 13.09
C ASN A 48 12.69 19.75 12.43
N ASN A 49 11.70 20.60 12.69
CA ASN A 49 11.62 21.98 12.17
C ASN A 49 11.74 22.10 10.64
N VAL A 50 11.22 21.12 9.90
CA VAL A 50 11.15 21.17 8.43
C VAL A 50 10.26 22.33 8.00
N LYS A 51 10.76 23.18 7.09
CA LYS A 51 10.06 24.39 6.62
C LYS A 51 9.22 24.17 5.36
N ASP A 52 9.31 23.01 4.72
CA ASP A 52 8.50 22.67 3.55
C ASP A 52 7.00 22.67 3.90
N THR A 53 6.16 23.05 2.94
CA THR A 53 4.69 22.98 3.12
C THR A 53 4.24 21.52 3.17
N LEU A 54 3.68 21.12 4.31
CA LEU A 54 3.23 19.73 4.56
C LEU A 54 1.73 19.54 4.25
N GLU A 55 0.98 20.61 4.07
CA GLU A 55 -0.45 20.55 3.77
C GLU A 55 -0.70 19.83 2.44
N LYS A 56 -1.55 18.80 2.48
CA LYS A 56 -1.93 17.97 1.32
C LYS A 56 -0.76 17.21 0.67
N ALA A 57 0.37 17.08 1.35
CA ALA A 57 1.48 16.27 0.86
C ALA A 57 1.09 14.78 0.85
N THR A 58 1.14 14.15 -0.32
CA THR A 58 0.97 12.69 -0.45
C THR A 58 2.20 11.95 0.08
N LEU A 59 2.10 10.65 0.37
CA LEU A 59 3.23 9.83 0.82
C LEU A 59 4.50 10.03 -0.02
N GLY A 60 4.38 10.05 -1.36
CA GLY A 60 5.54 10.26 -2.23
C GLY A 60 6.20 11.63 -2.05
N LYS A 61 5.39 12.67 -1.84
CA LYS A 61 5.90 14.02 -1.53
C LYS A 61 6.56 14.07 -0.15
N LEU A 62 5.96 13.44 0.85
CA LEU A 62 6.54 13.33 2.19
C LEU A 62 7.90 12.63 2.11
N ILE A 63 7.98 11.48 1.43
CA ILE A 63 9.25 10.76 1.24
C ILE A 63 10.33 11.65 0.65
N SER A 64 9.99 12.38 -0.43
CA SER A 64 10.91 13.34 -1.06
C SER A 64 11.37 14.45 -0.11
N ILE A 65 10.48 14.98 0.73
CA ILE A 65 10.81 16.01 1.74
C ILE A 65 11.79 15.45 2.77
N GLY A 66 11.55 14.25 3.30
CA GLY A 66 12.44 13.63 4.29
C GLY A 66 13.83 13.35 3.73
N SER A 67 13.93 12.85 2.50
CA SER A 67 15.23 12.64 1.83
C SER A 67 15.96 13.98 1.58
N LYS A 68 15.25 15.00 1.08
CA LYS A 68 15.84 16.34 0.82
C LYS A 68 16.39 17.00 2.09
N ASN A 69 15.75 16.77 3.23
CA ASN A 69 16.16 17.30 4.53
C ASN A 69 17.14 16.37 5.28
N ASN A 70 17.67 15.32 4.63
CA ASN A 70 18.57 14.32 5.23
C ASN A 70 18.03 13.64 6.51
N LEU A 71 16.71 13.55 6.64
CA LEU A 71 16.07 12.89 7.78
C LEU A 71 16.01 11.36 7.63
N PHE A 72 16.25 10.87 6.43
CA PHE A 72 16.24 9.45 6.11
C PHE A 72 17.63 8.97 5.71
N ASP A 73 18.06 7.88 6.32
CA ASP A 73 19.16 7.10 5.77
C ASP A 73 18.72 6.36 4.49
N LYS A 74 19.69 5.70 3.85
CA LYS A 74 19.46 4.94 2.62
C LYS A 74 18.45 3.80 2.82
N ASN A 75 18.48 3.12 3.96
CA ASN A 75 17.65 1.96 4.23
C ASN A 75 16.19 2.38 4.44
N LEU A 76 15.95 3.39 5.27
CA LEU A 76 14.63 3.95 5.49
C LEU A 76 14.03 4.52 4.19
N SER A 77 14.85 5.20 3.39
CA SER A 77 14.41 5.68 2.07
C SER A 77 13.99 4.54 1.14
N LEU A 78 14.72 3.42 1.12
CA LEU A 78 14.36 2.24 0.30
C LEU A 78 13.04 1.62 0.78
N ILE A 79 12.89 1.42 2.09
CA ILE A 79 11.69 0.85 2.71
C ILE A 79 10.46 1.71 2.41
N LEU A 80 10.56 3.03 2.62
CA LEU A 80 9.44 3.94 2.35
C LEU A 80 9.06 3.97 0.87
N ASN A 81 10.03 3.87 -0.04
CA ASN A 81 9.74 3.76 -1.48
C ASN A 81 9.04 2.45 -1.84
N GLN A 82 9.38 1.32 -1.19
CA GLN A 82 8.64 0.06 -1.36
C GLN A 82 7.19 0.20 -0.87
N PHE A 83 6.97 0.87 0.27
CA PHE A 83 5.62 1.15 0.76
C PHE A 83 4.84 2.09 -0.16
N LEU A 84 5.49 3.08 -0.78
CA LEU A 84 4.85 3.92 -1.78
C LEU A 84 4.37 3.09 -2.98
N ILE A 85 5.17 2.14 -3.46
CA ILE A 85 4.78 1.24 -4.55
C ILE A 85 3.58 0.40 -4.13
N GLN A 86 3.64 -0.27 -2.98
CA GLN A 86 2.54 -1.10 -2.47
C GLN A 86 1.25 -0.31 -2.30
N ARG A 87 1.32 0.89 -1.72
CA ARG A 87 0.17 1.79 -1.58
C ARG A 87 -0.44 2.12 -2.93
N ASN A 88 0.37 2.55 -3.88
CA ASN A 88 -0.13 2.91 -5.20
C ASN A 88 -0.78 1.72 -5.92
N GLU A 89 -0.20 0.53 -5.79
CA GLU A 89 -0.77 -0.69 -6.36
C GLU A 89 -2.15 -0.99 -5.77
N LEU A 90 -2.23 -1.05 -4.43
CA LEU A 90 -3.42 -1.49 -3.71
C LEU A 90 -4.56 -0.47 -3.73
N THR A 91 -4.28 0.84 -3.70
CA THR A 91 -5.34 1.86 -3.61
C THR A 91 -5.70 2.50 -4.95
N HIS A 92 -4.80 2.48 -5.94
CA HIS A 92 -5.00 3.22 -7.19
C HIS A 92 -4.97 2.33 -8.42
N ASN A 93 -4.26 1.19 -8.40
CA ASN A 93 -4.01 0.43 -9.62
C ASN A 93 -4.76 -0.90 -9.70
N ILE A 94 -5.33 -1.45 -8.61
CA ILE A 94 -6.02 -2.75 -8.62
C ILE A 94 -6.94 -2.92 -9.83
N TYR A 95 -7.89 -1.99 -10.04
CA TYR A 95 -8.80 -2.07 -11.17
C TYR A 95 -8.07 -1.98 -12.52
N SER A 96 -7.11 -1.06 -12.63
CA SER A 96 -6.32 -0.83 -13.85
C SER A 96 -5.47 -2.05 -14.23
N ILE A 97 -4.93 -2.77 -13.25
CA ILE A 97 -4.16 -4.01 -13.44
C ILE A 97 -5.06 -5.08 -14.08
N PHE A 98 -6.24 -5.30 -13.51
CA PHE A 98 -7.20 -6.28 -14.03
C PHE A 98 -7.91 -5.86 -15.32
N ARG A 99 -7.78 -4.58 -15.70
CA ARG A 99 -8.18 -4.05 -17.02
C ARG A 99 -7.05 -4.05 -18.05
N ASN A 100 -5.86 -4.57 -17.71
CA ASN A 100 -4.65 -4.53 -18.56
C ASN A 100 -4.29 -3.13 -19.06
N ILE A 101 -4.57 -2.11 -18.25
CA ILE A 101 -4.10 -0.74 -18.49
C ILE A 101 -2.65 -0.60 -17.99
N LYS A 102 -2.26 -1.45 -17.03
CA LYS A 102 -0.91 -1.48 -16.44
C LYS A 102 -0.29 -2.86 -16.60
N ASP A 103 0.93 -2.90 -17.14
CA ASP A 103 1.66 -4.14 -17.38
C ASP A 103 2.59 -4.54 -16.24
N ASN A 104 3.23 -3.57 -15.58
CA ASN A 104 4.11 -3.83 -14.44
C ASN A 104 3.32 -3.72 -13.14
N SER A 105 3.14 -4.84 -12.43
CA SER A 105 2.52 -4.88 -11.10
C SER A 105 3.32 -5.78 -10.17
N ILE A 106 3.23 -5.50 -8.87
CA ILE A 106 3.69 -6.43 -7.82
C ILE A 106 2.67 -7.54 -7.56
N LEU A 107 1.46 -7.40 -8.10
CA LEU A 107 0.36 -8.34 -7.96
C LEU A 107 0.32 -9.26 -9.18
N GLU A 108 0.25 -10.56 -8.95
CA GLU A 108 0.15 -11.58 -10.00
C GLU A 108 -1.19 -11.44 -10.73
N LYS A 109 -1.19 -11.21 -12.04
CA LYS A 109 -2.43 -11.02 -12.81
C LYS A 109 -2.76 -12.17 -13.75
N ASP A 110 -1.81 -13.09 -13.94
CA ASP A 110 -1.91 -14.18 -14.89
C ASP A 110 -2.16 -15.51 -14.19
N ASN A 111 -2.84 -16.42 -14.89
CA ASN A 111 -3.12 -17.79 -14.43
C ASN A 111 -3.81 -17.91 -13.06
N LEU A 112 -4.59 -16.89 -12.67
CA LEU A 112 -5.28 -16.86 -11.39
C LEU A 112 -6.40 -17.89 -11.29
N LEU A 113 -6.61 -18.37 -10.07
CA LEU A 113 -7.76 -19.14 -9.62
C LEU A 113 -8.69 -18.24 -8.80
N ASP A 114 -9.99 -18.47 -8.82
CA ASP A 114 -10.95 -17.74 -7.98
C ASP A 114 -10.59 -17.78 -6.48
N SER A 115 -9.91 -18.82 -6.02
CA SER A 115 -9.39 -18.95 -4.65
C SER A 115 -8.18 -18.08 -4.34
N ASP A 116 -7.47 -17.53 -5.33
CA ASP A 116 -6.28 -16.70 -5.09
C ASP A 116 -6.62 -15.36 -4.43
N VAL A 117 -7.92 -15.06 -4.27
CA VAL A 117 -8.39 -14.02 -3.36
C VAL A 117 -7.81 -14.19 -1.95
N TRP A 118 -7.60 -15.42 -1.47
CA TRP A 118 -6.94 -15.68 -0.19
C TRP A 118 -5.51 -15.17 -0.16
N THR A 119 -4.73 -15.48 -1.19
CA THR A 119 -3.34 -15.02 -1.33
C THR A 119 -3.26 -13.50 -1.36
N TYR A 120 -4.19 -12.85 -2.08
CA TYR A 120 -4.29 -11.40 -2.09
C TYR A 120 -4.67 -10.82 -0.73
N THR A 121 -5.56 -11.47 0.00
CA THR A 121 -5.97 -11.06 1.35
C THR A 121 -4.80 -11.18 2.33
N ASP A 122 -4.08 -12.30 2.32
CA ASP A 122 -2.90 -12.54 3.16
C ASP A 122 -1.77 -11.56 2.84
N PHE A 123 -1.58 -11.23 1.55
CA PHE A 123 -0.63 -10.20 1.14
C PHE A 123 -0.97 -8.84 1.78
N ILE A 124 -2.22 -8.39 1.70
CA ILE A 124 -2.64 -7.12 2.31
C ILE A 124 -2.49 -7.17 3.83
N TYR A 125 -2.82 -8.30 4.46
CA TYR A 125 -2.60 -8.49 5.89
C TYR A 125 -1.13 -8.29 6.29
N GLN A 126 -0.19 -8.87 5.54
CA GLN A 126 1.25 -8.67 5.78
C GLN A 126 1.68 -7.22 5.55
N VAL A 127 1.15 -6.58 4.49
CA VAL A 127 1.40 -5.16 4.23
C VAL A 127 0.86 -4.28 5.36
N ASN A 128 -0.30 -4.61 5.92
CA ASN A 128 -0.87 -3.92 7.09
C ASN A 128 0.08 -3.95 8.29
N GLU A 129 0.58 -5.13 8.64
CA GLU A 129 1.54 -5.28 9.75
C GLU A 129 2.80 -4.45 9.51
N ASN A 130 3.32 -4.47 8.29
CA ASN A 130 4.51 -3.70 7.91
C ASN A 130 4.28 -2.18 7.98
N PHE A 131 3.14 -1.69 7.47
CA PHE A 131 2.77 -0.28 7.54
C PHE A 131 2.56 0.19 8.98
N ASN A 132 1.96 -0.65 9.82
CA ASN A 132 1.79 -0.34 11.23
C ASN A 132 3.15 -0.26 11.93
N HIS A 133 4.04 -1.23 11.70
CA HIS A 133 5.36 -1.26 12.32
C HIS A 133 6.24 -0.06 11.92
N ILE A 134 6.30 0.27 10.63
CA ILE A 134 7.08 1.45 10.20
C ILE A 134 6.51 2.74 10.76
N SER A 135 5.18 2.83 10.94
CA SER A 135 4.55 4.01 11.54
C SER A 135 5.00 4.18 12.99
N GLU A 136 5.09 3.10 13.77
CA GLU A 136 5.63 3.18 15.15
C GLU A 136 7.12 3.56 15.15
N ILE A 137 7.93 3.02 14.23
CA ILE A 137 9.34 3.43 14.09
C ILE A 137 9.48 4.93 13.80
N ILE A 138 8.67 5.48 12.88
CA ILE A 138 8.69 6.92 12.54
C ILE A 138 8.23 7.77 13.73
N LYS A 139 7.21 7.31 14.45
CA LYS A 139 6.67 7.98 15.64
C LYS A 139 7.71 8.13 16.75
N GLU A 140 8.57 7.13 16.93
CA GLU A 140 9.64 7.13 17.95
C GLU A 140 10.88 7.95 17.58
N LYS A 141 11.02 8.37 16.31
CA LYS A 141 12.08 9.27 15.84
C LYS A 141 11.79 10.74 16.13
#